data_AF-A0A542GHZ6-F1
#
_entry.id   AF-A0A542GHZ6-F1
#
_cell.length_a   1.000
_cell.length_b   1.000
_cell.length_c   1.000
_cell.angle_alpha   90.00
_cell.angle_beta   90.00
_cell.angle_gamma   90.00
#
_symmetry.space_group_name_H-M   'P 1'
#
loop_
_entity.id
_entity.type
_entity.pdbx_description
1 polymer ?
#
loop_
_entity_poly.entity_id
_entity_poly.type
_entity_poly.pdbx_seq_one_letter_code
_entity_poly.pdbx_strand_id
1 'polypeptide(L)'
;MVPLLFVGVLLTSCGEVRTGVPETAVPVSVESPTSASAVPGSTITSPPQSSCAAFLPSAPCAKYLGISGTANGEDLPWVASGGVSAELMSVNGELWLAVVPRCAPMSGPAKITGTTLTVRDIVIGASGCTDKNMGEQQQWVQDFLQRPIEQTFSNGTLTWKSGTDTLNFKSE
;
A
#
# COMPACT_ATOMS: atom_id res chain seq x y z
N MET A 1 -28.80 -10.58 49.51
CA MET A 1 -29.58 -9.32 49.42
C MET A 1 -29.04 -8.55 48.24
N VAL A 2 -29.87 -8.32 47.21
CA VAL A 2 -29.55 -7.76 45.88
C VAL A 2 -30.24 -6.39 45.77
N PRO A 3 -29.65 -5.41 45.07
CA PRO A 3 -30.18 -4.93 43.77
C PRO A 3 -29.02 -4.77 42.75
N LEU A 4 -28.98 -5.31 41.52
CA LEU A 4 -29.83 -5.18 40.32
C LEU A 4 -30.25 -3.75 39.96
N LEU A 5 -29.50 -3.14 39.03
CA LEU A 5 -29.96 -2.06 38.16
C LEU A 5 -29.62 -2.42 36.70
N PHE A 6 -30.68 -2.72 35.94
CA PHE A 6 -30.71 -2.82 34.49
C PHE A 6 -30.96 -1.42 33.91
N VAL A 7 -30.18 -1.02 32.90
CA VAL A 7 -30.62 -0.03 31.91
C VAL A 7 -30.22 -0.55 30.54
N GLY A 8 -31.21 -0.93 29.74
CA GLY A 8 -31.06 -1.25 28.33
C GLY A 8 -31.33 -0.02 27.47
N VAL A 9 -30.67 0.06 26.31
CA VAL A 9 -31.12 0.88 25.18
C VAL A 9 -30.95 0.06 23.90
N LEU A 10 -32.01 0.07 23.09
CA LEU A 10 -32.33 -0.81 21.98
C LEU A 10 -31.60 -0.46 20.68
N LEU A 11 -31.41 -1.50 19.87
CA LEU A 11 -30.99 -1.52 18.46
C LEU A 11 -32.00 -0.80 17.55
N THR A 12 -31.52 -0.14 16.50
CA THR A 12 -32.32 0.14 15.28
C THR A 12 -31.53 -0.22 14.02
N SER A 13 -31.95 -1.33 13.43
CA SER A 13 -31.63 -1.88 12.12
C SER A 13 -32.37 -1.09 11.03
N CYS A 14 -31.71 -0.76 9.92
CA CYS A 14 -32.38 -0.30 8.70
C CYS A 14 -32.59 -1.50 7.76
N GLY A 15 -33.76 -2.11 7.83
CA GLY A 15 -34.26 -3.04 6.83
C GLY A 15 -35.73 -2.78 6.60
N GLU A 16 -36.08 -2.01 5.55
CA GLU A 16 -37.48 -1.85 5.14
C GLU A 16 -37.74 -2.74 3.93
N VAL A 17 -38.27 -3.93 4.23
CA VAL A 17 -38.98 -4.80 3.29
C VAL A 17 -40.46 -4.42 3.39
N ARG A 18 -41.09 -4.07 2.27
CA ARG A 18 -42.56 -4.00 2.16
C ARG A 18 -43.07 -5.18 1.36
N THR A 19 -44.06 -5.88 1.90
CA THR A 19 -44.69 -7.07 1.33
C THR A 19 -46.20 -6.85 1.14
N GLY A 20 -46.69 -7.09 -0.10
CA GLY A 20 -48.01 -7.65 -0.45
C GLY A 20 -49.27 -6.77 -0.39
N VAL A 21 -50.36 -6.94 -1.16
CA VAL A 21 -50.84 -7.94 -2.18
C VAL A 21 -52.05 -7.28 -2.96
N PRO A 22 -52.89 -7.95 -3.81
CA PRO A 22 -52.89 -8.05 -5.30
C PRO A 22 -54.10 -7.42 -6.03
N GLU A 23 -54.04 -7.22 -7.37
CA GLU A 23 -55.18 -7.43 -8.31
C GLU A 23 -54.70 -7.50 -9.78
N THR A 24 -55.43 -8.26 -10.60
CA THR A 24 -55.10 -8.72 -11.97
C THR A 24 -55.73 -7.85 -13.08
N ALA A 25 -55.12 -7.94 -14.29
CA ALA A 25 -55.54 -7.51 -15.65
C ALA A 25 -54.91 -6.18 -16.12
N VAL A 26 -54.29 -5.99 -17.31
CA VAL A 26 -54.49 -6.48 -18.70
C VAL A 26 -53.14 -6.31 -19.46
N PRO A 27 -52.77 -7.11 -20.50
CA PRO A 27 -51.54 -6.87 -21.25
C PRO A 27 -51.74 -5.80 -22.34
N VAL A 28 -50.80 -4.86 -22.49
CA VAL A 28 -50.71 -3.99 -23.67
C VAL A 28 -49.28 -4.07 -24.22
N SER A 29 -49.15 -4.69 -25.40
CA SER A 29 -47.97 -4.57 -26.26
C SER A 29 -48.03 -3.24 -26.99
N VAL A 30 -46.94 -2.47 -26.99
CA VAL A 30 -46.71 -1.41 -27.99
C VAL A 30 -45.21 -1.32 -28.33
N GLU A 31 -44.98 -1.13 -29.62
CA GLU A 31 -43.71 -1.04 -30.37
C GLU A 31 -42.66 -0.04 -29.86
N SER A 32 -41.42 -0.32 -30.29
CA SER A 32 -40.19 0.48 -30.17
C SER A 32 -40.34 1.93 -30.68
N PRO A 33 -39.39 2.80 -30.27
CA PRO A 33 -38.76 3.66 -31.26
C PRO A 33 -37.23 3.61 -31.19
N THR A 34 -36.63 3.47 -32.37
CA THR A 34 -35.25 3.85 -32.65
C THR A 34 -35.03 5.31 -32.23
N SER A 35 -34.01 5.55 -31.43
CA SER A 35 -33.39 6.86 -31.29
C SER A 35 -31.88 6.68 -31.28
N ALA A 36 -31.27 7.05 -32.40
CA ALA A 36 -29.84 7.20 -32.52
C ALA A 36 -29.40 8.37 -31.62
N SER A 37 -28.76 8.05 -30.50
CA SER A 37 -28.04 9.03 -29.70
C SER A 37 -26.56 8.79 -29.93
N ALA A 38 -25.96 9.61 -30.79
CA ALA A 38 -24.51 9.67 -30.96
C ALA A 38 -23.91 10.14 -29.63
N VAL A 39 -23.27 9.23 -28.89
CA VAL A 39 -22.48 9.58 -27.71
C VAL A 39 -21.17 10.21 -28.20
N PRO A 40 -20.82 11.43 -27.75
CA PRO A 40 -19.54 12.05 -28.11
C PRO A 40 -18.40 11.23 -27.50
N GLY A 41 -17.46 10.83 -28.35
CA GLY A 41 -16.06 10.53 -28.04
C GLY A 41 -15.80 9.68 -26.79
N SER A 42 -15.64 8.37 -26.97
CA SER A 42 -14.95 7.54 -26.00
C SER A 42 -13.54 8.09 -25.78
N THR A 43 -13.30 8.80 -24.68
CA THR A 43 -11.93 9.05 -24.21
C THR A 43 -11.33 7.69 -23.91
N ILE A 44 -10.46 7.20 -24.80
CA ILE A 44 -9.68 5.99 -24.54
C ILE A 44 -8.64 6.36 -23.49
N THR A 45 -8.98 6.19 -22.22
CA THR A 45 -8.00 6.28 -21.14
C THR A 45 -7.21 4.97 -21.15
N SER A 46 -5.98 5.01 -21.67
CA SER A 46 -5.05 3.88 -21.55
C SER A 46 -4.73 3.66 -20.07
N PRO A 47 -4.72 2.40 -19.57
CA PRO A 47 -4.32 2.12 -18.20
C PRO A 47 -2.86 2.55 -17.98
N PRO A 48 -2.50 2.93 -16.74
CA PRO A 48 -1.13 3.30 -16.42
C PRO A 48 -0.20 2.13 -16.76
N GLN A 49 0.89 2.43 -17.45
CA GLN A 49 1.91 1.44 -17.78
C GLN A 49 2.84 1.29 -16.59
N SER A 50 2.97 0.08 -16.08
CA SER A 50 3.82 -0.22 -14.93
C SER A 50 4.87 -1.25 -15.32
N SER A 51 6.12 -0.99 -14.96
CA SER A 51 7.23 -1.93 -15.13
C SER A 51 8.10 -1.96 -13.89
N CYS A 52 8.86 -3.03 -13.70
CA CYS A 52 9.87 -3.09 -12.66
C CYS A 52 10.95 -2.00 -12.89
N ALA A 53 11.48 -1.41 -11.82
CA ALA A 53 12.66 -0.54 -11.84
C ALA A 53 13.76 -1.02 -10.89
N ALA A 54 15.03 -0.84 -11.27
CA ALA A 54 16.16 -1.18 -10.41
C ALA A 54 16.55 -0.01 -9.50
N PHE A 55 16.95 -0.29 -8.26
CA PHE A 55 17.43 0.73 -7.31
C PHE A 55 18.78 1.35 -7.70
N LEU A 56 19.64 0.54 -8.30
CA LEU A 56 20.95 0.96 -8.81
C LEU A 56 21.20 0.25 -10.14
N PRO A 57 22.03 0.80 -11.05
CA PRO A 57 22.28 0.19 -12.37
C PRO A 57 22.83 -1.24 -12.31
N SER A 58 23.56 -1.59 -11.25
CA SER A 58 24.12 -2.94 -11.03
C SER A 58 23.21 -3.88 -10.26
N ALA A 59 22.11 -3.37 -9.71
CA ALA A 59 21.17 -4.13 -8.90
C ALA A 59 20.11 -4.77 -9.80
N PRO A 60 19.70 -6.04 -9.55
CA PRO A 60 18.60 -6.63 -10.28
C PRO A 60 17.30 -5.86 -10.04
N CYS A 61 16.43 -5.88 -11.03
CA CYS A 61 15.07 -5.41 -10.87
C CYS A 61 14.25 -6.49 -10.16
N ALA A 62 14.02 -6.35 -8.86
CA ALA A 62 13.38 -7.36 -8.04
C ALA A 62 12.72 -6.75 -6.80
N LYS A 63 11.93 -7.57 -6.12
CA LYS A 63 11.57 -7.33 -4.73
C LYS A 63 12.75 -7.68 -3.84
N TYR A 64 12.95 -6.88 -2.80
CA TYR A 64 14.06 -6.98 -1.86
C TYR A 64 13.54 -7.25 -0.46
N LEU A 65 14.05 -8.28 0.21
CA LEU A 65 13.71 -8.62 1.59
C LEU A 65 14.82 -8.19 2.54
N GLY A 66 14.46 -7.58 3.66
CA GLY A 66 15.37 -7.17 4.71
C GLY A 66 16.08 -8.37 5.33
N ILE A 67 17.40 -8.29 5.46
CA ILE A 67 18.25 -9.34 6.04
C ILE A 67 19.05 -8.87 7.25
N SER A 68 19.22 -7.55 7.41
CA SER A 68 19.73 -6.94 8.63
C SER A 68 19.45 -5.43 8.61
N GLY A 69 19.49 -4.81 9.77
CA GLY A 69 19.34 -3.36 9.88
C GLY A 69 19.83 -2.88 11.24
N THR A 70 20.17 -1.60 11.31
CA THR A 70 20.60 -0.93 12.53
C THR A 70 19.90 0.40 12.69
N ALA A 71 19.60 0.77 13.93
CA ALA A 71 19.14 2.09 14.33
C ALA A 71 20.12 2.65 15.35
N ASN A 72 20.78 3.76 15.03
CA ASN A 72 21.80 4.36 15.90
C ASN A 72 22.90 3.39 16.39
N GLY A 73 23.27 2.43 15.54
CA GLY A 73 24.27 1.41 15.86
C GLY A 73 23.74 0.17 16.60
N GLU A 74 22.49 0.18 17.05
CA GLU A 74 21.82 -0.99 17.63
C GLU A 74 21.16 -1.83 16.54
N ASP A 75 21.26 -3.15 16.64
CA ASP A 75 20.63 -4.06 15.68
C ASP A 75 19.10 -3.97 15.71
N LEU A 76 18.48 -4.22 14.57
CA LEU A 76 17.03 -4.33 14.40
C LEU A 76 16.64 -5.80 14.10
N PRO A 77 16.37 -6.64 15.12
CA PRO A 77 16.10 -8.07 14.93
C PRO A 77 14.90 -8.36 14.04
N TRP A 78 13.91 -7.46 14.04
CA TRP A 78 12.72 -7.60 13.21
C TRP A 78 13.06 -7.44 11.71
N VAL A 79 14.08 -6.64 11.34
CA VAL A 79 14.55 -6.57 9.95
C VAL A 79 15.22 -7.87 9.53
N ALA A 80 16.09 -8.41 10.38
CA ALA A 80 16.83 -9.65 10.09
C ALA A 80 15.92 -10.87 9.90
N SER A 81 14.69 -10.83 10.44
CA SER A 81 13.66 -11.85 10.23
C SER A 81 12.76 -11.60 9.01
N GLY A 82 13.16 -10.71 8.08
CA GLY A 82 12.37 -10.34 6.91
C GLY A 82 11.23 -9.38 7.23
N GLY A 83 11.36 -8.57 8.27
CA GLY A 83 10.28 -7.71 8.75
C GLY A 83 9.98 -6.49 7.88
N VAL A 84 10.79 -6.24 6.85
CA VAL A 84 10.59 -5.20 5.83
C VAL A 84 10.98 -5.73 4.46
N SER A 85 10.18 -5.42 3.44
CA SER A 85 10.56 -5.58 2.04
C SER A 85 10.45 -4.27 1.27
N ALA A 86 11.20 -4.13 0.19
CA ALA A 86 11.19 -2.97 -0.69
C ALA A 86 11.12 -3.40 -2.16
N GLU A 87 10.41 -2.62 -2.96
CA GLU A 87 10.33 -2.77 -4.41
C GLU A 87 10.26 -1.39 -5.07
N LEU A 88 10.88 -1.26 -6.23
CA LEU A 88 10.83 -0.05 -7.03
C LEU A 88 10.16 -0.35 -8.37
N MET A 89 9.22 0.50 -8.75
CA MET A 89 8.47 0.38 -9.99
C MET A 89 8.58 1.68 -10.77
N SER A 90 8.45 1.59 -12.09
CA SER A 90 8.23 2.74 -12.97
C SER A 90 6.78 2.72 -13.41
N VAL A 91 6.03 3.77 -13.08
CA VAL A 91 4.64 3.97 -13.49
C VAL A 91 4.59 5.20 -14.37
N ASN A 92 4.25 5.02 -15.65
CA ASN A 92 4.27 6.08 -16.66
C ASN A 92 5.61 6.85 -16.76
N GLY A 93 6.73 6.18 -16.47
CA GLY A 93 8.08 6.77 -16.49
C GLY A 93 8.50 7.43 -15.18
N GLU A 94 7.63 7.48 -14.17
CA GLU A 94 7.94 7.98 -12.83
C GLU A 94 8.24 6.82 -11.88
N LEU A 95 9.26 6.98 -11.03
CA LEU A 95 9.60 5.96 -10.04
C LEU A 95 8.64 6.02 -8.86
N TRP A 96 8.20 4.86 -8.42
CA TRP A 96 7.38 4.64 -7.25
C TRP A 96 8.04 3.60 -6.36
N LEU A 97 8.26 3.97 -5.10
CA LEU A 97 8.75 3.04 -4.09
C LEU A 97 7.56 2.43 -3.37
N ALA A 98 7.60 1.11 -3.20
CA ALA A 98 6.79 0.38 -2.23
C ALA A 98 7.72 -0.19 -1.15
N VAL A 99 7.41 0.09 0.12
CA VAL A 99 8.07 -0.52 1.27
C VAL A 99 7.01 -1.13 2.15
N VAL A 100 7.14 -2.41 2.43
CA VAL A 100 6.19 -3.16 3.24
C VAL A 100 6.92 -3.64 4.48
N PRO A 101 6.93 -2.88 5.59
CA PRO A 101 7.06 -3.53 6.88
C PRO A 101 5.91 -4.52 7.05
N ARG A 102 6.12 -5.62 7.79
CA ARG A 102 5.27 -6.83 7.80
C ARG A 102 3.76 -6.62 7.67
N CYS A 103 3.26 -5.53 8.23
CA CYS A 103 1.85 -5.37 8.53
C CYS A 103 1.22 -4.12 7.97
N ALA A 104 1.98 -3.18 7.39
CA ALA A 104 1.46 -1.90 6.92
C ALA A 104 2.25 -1.45 5.70
N PRO A 105 1.73 -1.62 4.47
CA PRO A 105 2.43 -1.19 3.27
C PRO A 105 2.54 0.34 3.24
N MET A 106 3.67 0.84 2.76
CA MET A 106 3.93 2.24 2.50
C MET A 106 4.33 2.41 1.04
N SER A 107 3.89 3.48 0.41
CA SER A 107 4.28 3.79 -0.96
C SER A 107 4.38 5.28 -1.21
N GLY A 108 5.21 5.69 -2.15
CA GLY A 108 5.27 7.09 -2.58
C GLY A 108 6.12 7.28 -3.83
N PRO A 109 5.99 8.44 -4.50
CA PRO A 109 6.88 8.82 -5.58
C PRO A 109 8.34 8.84 -5.10
N ALA A 110 9.21 8.25 -5.90
CA ALA A 110 10.63 8.13 -5.63
C ALA A 110 11.45 8.90 -6.67
N LYS A 111 12.63 9.36 -6.25
CA LYS A 111 13.65 9.90 -7.14
C LYS A 111 15.01 9.40 -6.72
N ILE A 112 15.77 8.89 -7.68
CA ILE A 112 17.18 8.51 -7.52
C ILE A 112 18.03 9.57 -8.22
N THR A 113 18.97 10.17 -7.49
CA THR A 113 19.96 11.12 -8.03
C THR A 113 21.34 10.63 -7.63
N GLY A 114 22.13 10.15 -8.60
CA GLY A 114 23.35 9.41 -8.30
C GLY A 114 23.01 8.11 -7.57
N THR A 115 23.49 7.98 -6.33
CA THR A 115 23.19 6.85 -5.43
C THR A 115 22.18 7.20 -4.34
N THR A 116 21.64 8.41 -4.34
CA THR A 116 20.73 8.88 -3.31
C THR A 116 19.28 8.68 -3.72
N LEU A 117 18.55 7.85 -2.98
CA LEU A 117 17.10 7.71 -3.06
C LEU A 117 16.42 8.74 -2.17
N THR A 118 15.39 9.38 -2.71
CA THR A 118 14.47 10.25 -1.98
C THR A 118 13.04 9.83 -2.27
N VAL A 119 12.18 9.84 -1.26
CA VAL A 119 10.77 9.46 -1.36
C VAL A 119 9.95 10.63 -0.85
N ARG A 120 8.85 10.94 -1.53
CA ARG A 120 7.92 11.99 -1.14
C ARG A 120 6.52 11.45 -0.97
N ASP A 121 5.66 12.24 -0.34
CA ASP A 121 4.22 12.01 -0.26
C ASP A 121 3.86 10.57 0.13
N ILE A 122 4.59 10.03 1.12
CA ILE A 122 4.48 8.65 1.55
C ILE A 122 3.08 8.43 2.11
N VAL A 123 2.33 7.55 1.46
CA VAL A 123 1.05 7.06 1.95
C VAL A 123 1.23 5.74 2.66
N ILE A 124 0.47 5.55 3.74
CA ILE A 124 0.43 4.32 4.52
C ILE A 124 -0.89 3.63 4.24
N GLY A 125 -0.82 2.38 3.79
CA GLY A 125 -2.00 1.53 3.56
C GLY A 125 -2.55 0.94 4.85
N ALA A 126 -3.61 0.14 4.69
CA ALA A 126 -4.27 -0.54 5.81
C ALA A 126 -3.32 -1.50 6.54
N SER A 127 -3.41 -1.51 7.87
CA SER A 127 -2.62 -2.41 8.71
C SER A 127 -3.39 -3.68 9.07
N GLY A 128 -2.72 -4.84 8.99
CA GLY A 128 -3.36 -6.15 9.13
C GLY A 128 -2.96 -6.97 10.36
N CYS A 129 -1.93 -6.56 11.11
CA CYS A 129 -1.41 -7.35 12.24
C CYS A 129 -1.76 -6.74 13.59
N THR A 130 -1.85 -7.61 14.60
CA THR A 130 -2.17 -7.25 15.99
C THR A 130 -0.96 -7.26 16.91
N ASP A 131 0.26 -7.42 16.38
CA ASP A 131 1.48 -7.48 17.17
C ASP A 131 1.80 -6.13 17.82
N LYS A 132 2.21 -6.16 19.09
CA LYS A 132 2.35 -4.94 19.92
C LYS A 132 3.36 -3.92 19.40
N ASN A 133 4.40 -4.37 18.69
CA ASN A 133 5.52 -3.51 18.28
C ASN A 133 5.36 -2.96 16.84
N MET A 134 4.23 -3.22 16.18
CA MET A 134 4.06 -2.87 14.76
C MET A 134 4.02 -1.38 14.51
N GLY A 135 3.38 -0.62 15.41
CA GLY A 135 3.32 0.84 15.30
C GLY A 135 4.73 1.45 15.34
N GLU A 136 5.59 0.98 16.24
CA GLU A 136 6.97 1.45 16.37
C GLU A 136 7.81 1.10 15.15
N GLN A 137 7.70 -0.13 14.63
CA GLN A 137 8.43 -0.56 13.44
C GLN A 137 7.99 0.22 12.19
N GLN A 138 6.68 0.41 12.02
CA GLN A 138 6.12 1.21 10.93
C GLN A 138 6.58 2.67 11.01
N GLN A 139 6.49 3.28 12.20
CA GLN A 139 6.93 4.65 12.43
C GLN A 139 8.42 4.80 12.12
N TRP A 140 9.24 3.87 12.59
CA TRP A 140 10.68 3.88 12.32
C TRP A 140 10.99 3.81 10.82
N VAL A 141 10.32 2.91 10.08
CA VAL A 141 10.50 2.81 8.62
C VAL A 141 10.04 4.10 7.94
N GLN A 142 8.92 4.69 8.36
CA GLN A 142 8.46 5.96 7.83
C GLN A 142 9.50 7.08 8.02
N ASP A 143 10.02 7.23 9.24
CA ASP A 143 11.03 8.25 9.57
C ASP A 143 12.36 8.01 8.83
N PHE A 144 12.71 6.74 8.57
CA PHE A 144 13.83 6.36 7.70
C PHE A 144 13.62 6.81 6.25
N LEU A 145 12.44 6.55 5.68
CA LEU A 145 12.11 6.87 4.28
C LEU A 145 11.94 8.37 4.01
N GLN A 146 11.61 9.16 5.03
CA GLN A 146 11.50 10.63 4.92
C GLN A 146 12.86 11.33 4.75
N ARG A 147 13.96 10.63 5.06
CA ARG A 147 15.31 11.16 4.91
C ARG A 147 15.91 10.72 3.57
N PRO A 148 16.89 11.45 3.02
CA PRO A 148 17.71 10.94 1.92
C PRO A 148 18.39 9.63 2.30
N ILE A 149 18.36 8.67 1.38
CA ILE A 149 18.92 7.33 1.57
C ILE A 149 20.06 7.14 0.58
N GLU A 150 21.27 6.98 1.09
CA GLU A 150 22.40 6.54 0.28
C GLU A 150 22.29 5.05 0.00
N GLN A 151 22.43 4.68 -1.27
CA GLN A 151 22.29 3.30 -1.74
C GLN A 151 23.63 2.77 -2.22
N THR A 152 23.94 1.53 -1.86
CA THR A 152 25.01 0.76 -2.50
C THR A 152 24.50 -0.63 -2.82
N PHE A 153 25.08 -1.24 -3.86
CA PHE A 153 24.82 -2.64 -4.20
C PHE A 153 26.14 -3.36 -4.39
N SER A 154 26.42 -4.32 -3.51
CA SER A 154 27.65 -5.10 -3.53
C SER A 154 27.38 -6.50 -3.01
N ASN A 155 28.04 -7.51 -3.59
CA ASN A 155 27.90 -8.91 -3.19
C ASN A 155 26.44 -9.38 -3.09
N GLY A 156 25.59 -8.95 -4.03
CA GLY A 156 24.16 -9.29 -4.04
C GLY A 156 23.32 -8.65 -2.95
N THR A 157 23.87 -7.69 -2.21
CA THR A 157 23.19 -6.99 -1.10
C THR A 157 22.97 -5.54 -1.47
N LEU A 158 21.71 -5.10 -1.38
CA LEU A 158 21.33 -3.70 -1.46
C LEU A 158 21.41 -3.10 -0.06
N THR A 159 22.28 -2.12 0.14
CA THR A 159 22.42 -1.42 1.40
C THR A 159 21.84 -0.03 1.27
N TRP A 160 20.95 0.32 2.19
CA TRP A 160 20.39 1.65 2.36
C TRP A 160 20.92 2.24 3.65
N LYS A 161 21.45 3.45 3.58
CA LYS A 161 21.97 4.18 4.73
C LYS A 161 21.35 5.56 4.81
N SER A 162 20.86 5.93 5.99
CA SER A 162 20.41 7.29 6.28
C SER A 162 20.94 7.72 7.64
N GLY A 163 21.89 8.66 7.66
CA GLY A 163 22.59 9.04 8.88
C GLY A 163 23.33 7.85 9.52
N THR A 164 22.95 7.52 10.76
CA THR A 164 23.46 6.40 11.57
C THR A 164 22.71 5.08 11.32
N ASP A 165 21.58 5.13 10.61
CA ASP A 165 20.70 3.99 10.41
C ASP A 165 21.01 3.27 9.11
N THR A 166 20.86 1.95 9.11
CA THR A 166 21.14 1.11 7.94
C THR A 166 20.07 0.04 7.77
N LEU A 167 19.72 -0.26 6.52
CA LEU A 167 18.94 -1.43 6.14
C LEU A 167 19.71 -2.18 5.03
N ASN A 168 19.83 -3.48 5.18
CA ASN A 168 20.42 -4.34 4.16
C ASN A 168 19.37 -5.32 3.66
N PHE A 169 19.33 -5.49 2.33
CA PHE A 169 18.35 -6.33 1.67
C PHE A 169 19.01 -7.29 0.68
N LYS A 170 18.34 -8.41 0.44
CA LYS A 170 18.62 -9.32 -0.68
C LYS A 170 17.42 -9.38 -1.62
N SER A 171 17.69 -9.54 -2.91
CA SER A 171 16.63 -9.85 -3.87
C SER A 171 15.99 -11.20 -3.53
N GLU A 172 14.66 -11.25 -3.58
CA GLU A 172 13.89 -12.50 -3.52
C GLU A 172 13.99 -13.31 -4.82
#